data_AF-A0A3M2CIC3-F1
#
_entry.id   AF-A0A3M2CIC3-F1
#
_cell.length_a   1.000
_cell.length_b   1.000
_cell.length_c   1.000
_cell.angle_alpha   90.00
_cell.angle_beta   90.00
_cell.angle_gamma   90.00
#
_symmetry.space_group_name_H-M   'P 1'
#
loop_
_entity.id
_entity.type
_entity.pdbx_description
1 polymer ?
#
loop_
_entity_poly.entity_id
_entity_poly.type
_entity_poly.pdbx_seq_one_letter_code
_entity_poly.pdbx_strand_id
1 'polypeptide(L)'
;MAEHKALLEDAQGRLARARSMFLLLADEDAAAYEKLNGLMRLPEDHPDRVAAWAGAVAGALGPPRAMLAAASDVLRLCEELLGKVNEHLRSDLAVAAVLAEAAARSAAWNVAVNLPLVDEGRQESIGEETARLTREAAERAGRVEAGCA
;
A
#
# COMPACT_ATOMS: atom_id res chain seq x y z
N MET A 1 -4.65 -4.79 32.57
CA MET A 1 -4.29 -3.71 31.62
C MET A 1 -2.78 -3.40 31.56
N ALA A 2 -1.94 -3.79 32.53
CA ALA A 2 -0.49 -3.51 32.48
C ALA A 2 0.31 -4.46 31.55
N GLU A 3 -0.19 -5.67 31.30
CA GLU A 3 0.55 -6.77 30.66
C GLU A 3 0.93 -6.53 29.19
N HIS A 4 0.21 -5.65 28.48
CA HIS A 4 0.49 -5.34 27.07
C HIS A 4 0.84 -3.87 26.82
N LYS A 5 1.08 -3.07 27.87
CA LYS A 5 1.28 -1.62 27.75
C LYS A 5 2.39 -1.27 26.74
N ALA A 6 3.57 -1.90 26.87
CA ALA A 6 4.71 -1.64 25.97
C ALA A 6 4.41 -2.01 24.50
N LEU A 7 3.68 -3.11 24.28
CA LEU A 7 3.25 -3.50 22.94
C LEU A 7 2.28 -2.47 22.33
N LEU A 8 1.31 -2.01 23.12
CA LEU A 8 0.32 -1.03 22.67
C LEU A 8 0.95 0.34 22.37
N GLU A 9 1.95 0.76 23.15
CA GLU A 9 2.74 1.98 22.90
C GLU A 9 3.57 1.86 21.61
N ASP A 10 4.22 0.71 21.37
CA ASP A 10 4.92 0.46 20.10
C ASP A 10 3.95 0.44 18.92
N ALA A 11 2.81 -0.26 19.05
CA ALA A 11 1.77 -0.33 18.04
C ALA A 11 1.24 1.06 17.67
N GLN A 12 0.98 1.91 18.66
CA GLN A 12 0.59 3.30 18.45
C GLN A 12 1.65 4.05 17.63
N GLY A 13 2.93 3.89 17.97
CA GLY A 13 4.04 4.48 17.21
C GLY A 13 4.11 3.99 15.76
N ARG A 14 3.95 2.68 15.53
CA ARG A 14 3.91 2.06 14.19
C ARG A 14 2.74 2.58 13.36
N LEU A 15 1.54 2.65 13.94
CA LEU A 15 0.35 3.18 13.27
C LEU A 15 0.45 4.67 12.96
N ALA A 16 1.03 5.47 13.85
CA ALA A 16 1.28 6.89 13.60
C ALA A 16 2.23 7.10 12.42
N ARG A 17 3.32 6.32 12.35
CA ARG A 17 4.24 6.34 11.20
C ARG A 17 3.56 5.86 9.92
N ALA A 18 2.76 4.80 9.97
CA ALA A 18 2.00 4.32 8.82
C ALA A 18 1.04 5.40 8.30
N ARG A 19 0.31 6.09 9.18
CA ARG A 19 -0.57 7.21 8.80
C ARG A 19 0.21 8.32 8.09
N SER A 20 1.34 8.76 8.64
CA SER A 20 2.19 9.77 7.99
C SER A 20 2.71 9.30 6.64
N MET A 21 3.09 8.03 6.53
CA MET A 21 3.52 7.43 5.27
C MET A 21 2.41 7.43 4.23
N PHE A 22 1.18 6.97 4.56
CA PHE A 22 0.07 6.97 3.61
C PHE A 22 -0.29 8.35 3.08
N LEU A 23 -0.23 9.39 3.93
CA LEU A 23 -0.47 10.77 3.51
C LEU A 23 0.62 11.26 2.55
N LEU A 24 1.89 10.99 2.87
CA LEU A 24 3.01 11.32 1.99
C LEU A 24 2.88 10.60 0.63
N LEU A 25 2.56 9.31 0.64
CA LEU A 25 2.39 8.52 -0.57
C LEU A 25 1.24 9.03 -1.45
N ALA A 26 0.16 9.56 -0.85
CA ALA A 26 -0.91 10.19 -1.62
C ALA A 26 -0.44 11.46 -2.34
N ASP A 27 0.36 12.30 -1.67
CA ASP A 27 0.95 13.49 -2.28
C ASP A 27 1.96 13.12 -3.39
N GLU A 28 2.78 12.08 -3.15
CA GLU A 28 3.74 11.57 -4.13
C GLU A 28 3.05 10.96 -5.36
N ASP A 29 1.94 10.23 -5.17
CA ASP A 29 1.13 9.67 -6.27
C ASP A 29 0.54 10.78 -7.15
N ALA A 30 0.00 11.84 -6.54
CA ALA A 30 -0.52 13.00 -7.26
C ALA A 30 0.56 13.69 -8.09
N ALA A 31 1.74 13.94 -7.49
CA ALA A 31 2.86 14.57 -8.19
C ALA A 31 3.42 13.69 -9.33
N ALA A 32 3.49 12.38 -9.12
CA ALA A 32 3.93 11.42 -10.14
C ALA A 32 2.94 11.36 -11.31
N TYR A 33 1.63 11.35 -11.01
CA TYR A 33 0.56 11.40 -12.00
C TYR A 33 0.65 12.68 -12.86
N GLU A 34 0.79 13.85 -12.24
CA GLU A 34 0.93 15.12 -12.96
C GLU A 34 2.13 15.11 -13.92
N LYS A 35 3.28 14.61 -13.46
CA LYS A 35 4.49 14.49 -14.27
C LYS A 35 4.28 13.55 -15.46
N LEU A 36 3.78 12.33 -15.22
CA LEU A 36 3.59 11.34 -16.27
C LEU A 36 2.55 11.81 -17.30
N ASN A 37 1.43 12.38 -16.84
CA ASN A 37 0.39 12.94 -17.69
C ASN A 37 0.91 14.13 -18.53
N GLY A 38 1.79 14.96 -17.96
CA GLY A 38 2.47 16.02 -18.70
C GLY A 38 3.30 15.48 -19.85
N LEU A 39 4.08 14.42 -19.62
CA LEU A 39 4.87 13.77 -20.66
C LEU A 39 4.01 13.08 -21.72
N MET A 40 2.90 12.45 -21.33
CA MET A 40 1.97 11.80 -22.25
C MET A 40 1.33 12.75 -23.28
N ARG A 41 1.26 14.06 -22.97
CA ARG A 41 0.74 15.09 -23.88
C ARG A 41 1.74 15.52 -24.94
N LEU A 42 3.02 15.21 -24.78
CA LEU A 42 4.04 15.48 -25.77
C LEU A 42 4.04 14.40 -26.86
N PRO A 43 4.43 14.72 -28.11
CA PRO A 43 4.72 13.72 -29.14
C PRO A 43 5.68 12.64 -28.62
N GLU A 44 5.52 11.40 -29.10
CA GLU A 44 6.31 10.25 -28.63
C GLU A 44 7.82 10.43 -28.83
N ASP A 45 8.20 11.12 -29.91
CA ASP A 45 9.57 11.44 -30.29
C ASP A 45 10.09 12.75 -29.67
N HIS A 46 9.28 13.44 -28.84
CA HIS A 46 9.70 14.68 -28.21
C HIS A 46 10.91 14.41 -27.27
N PRO A 47 12.01 15.17 -27.38
CA PRO A 47 13.24 14.88 -26.64
C PRO A 47 13.02 14.83 -25.13
N ASP A 48 12.23 15.75 -24.57
CA ASP A 48 11.92 15.76 -23.13
C ASP A 48 11.09 14.54 -22.69
N ARG A 49 10.18 14.06 -23.55
CA ARG A 49 9.40 12.84 -23.26
C ARG A 49 10.33 11.65 -23.21
N VAL A 50 11.11 11.45 -24.27
CA VAL A 50 12.07 10.34 -24.37
C VAL A 50 13.04 10.33 -23.18
N ALA A 51 13.60 11.49 -22.82
CA ALA A 51 14.57 11.60 -21.73
C ALA A 51 13.97 11.34 -20.34
N ALA A 52 12.73 11.75 -20.09
CA ALA A 52 12.12 11.68 -18.76
C ALA A 52 11.17 10.47 -18.55
N TRP A 53 10.80 9.75 -19.62
CA TRP A 53 9.75 8.73 -19.61
C TRP A 53 9.99 7.65 -18.55
N ALA A 54 11.14 6.97 -18.60
CA ALA A 54 11.45 5.86 -17.70
C ALA A 54 11.39 6.30 -16.22
N GLY A 55 11.87 7.50 -15.91
CA GLY A 55 11.81 8.06 -14.56
C GLY A 55 10.39 8.43 -14.13
N ALA A 56 9.54 8.91 -15.04
CA ALA A 56 8.15 9.22 -14.75
C ALA A 56 7.31 7.95 -14.52
N VAL A 57 7.50 6.90 -15.34
CA VAL A 57 6.86 5.60 -15.15
C VAL A 57 7.27 4.98 -13.81
N ALA A 58 8.58 4.98 -13.49
CA ALA A 58 9.05 4.50 -12.21
C ALA A 58 8.45 5.30 -11.03
N GLY A 59 8.35 6.63 -11.19
CA GLY A 59 7.70 7.51 -10.23
C GLY A 59 6.21 7.20 -10.03
N ALA A 60 5.47 6.88 -11.09
CA ALA A 60 4.05 6.54 -11.01
C ALA A 60 3.78 5.15 -10.40
N LEU A 61 4.76 4.24 -10.45
CA LEU A 61 4.66 2.92 -9.84
C LEU A 61 5.13 2.88 -8.38
N GLY A 62 5.97 3.83 -7.96
CA GLY A 62 6.55 3.86 -6.62
C GLY A 62 5.48 3.97 -5.52
N PRO A 63 4.68 5.04 -5.50
CA PRO A 63 3.67 5.28 -4.47
C PRO A 63 2.67 4.14 -4.28
N PRO A 64 2.02 3.58 -5.33
CA PRO A 64 1.08 2.48 -5.12
C PRO A 64 1.78 1.19 -4.64
N ARG A 65 3.00 0.89 -5.07
CA ARG A 65 3.74 -0.27 -4.54
C ARG A 65 4.10 -0.09 -3.06
N ALA A 66 4.51 1.11 -2.67
CA ALA A 66 4.79 1.43 -1.28
C ALA A 66 3.52 1.41 -0.41
N MET A 67 2.38 1.86 -0.95
CA MET A 67 1.08 1.81 -0.27
C MET A 67 0.65 0.35 0.01
N LEU A 68 0.83 -0.55 -0.96
CA LEU A 68 0.55 -1.98 -0.80
C LEU A 68 1.43 -2.62 0.30
N ALA A 69 2.72 -2.27 0.33
CA ALA A 69 3.62 -2.72 1.38
C ALA A 69 3.23 -2.19 2.77
N ALA A 70 2.95 -0.88 2.88
CA ALA A 70 2.52 -0.27 4.14
C ALA A 70 1.20 -0.86 4.67
N ALA A 71 0.25 -1.13 3.77
CA ALA A 71 -1.01 -1.80 4.11
C ALA A 71 -0.78 -3.23 4.64
N SER A 72 0.15 -3.95 4.03
CA SER A 72 0.56 -5.29 4.50
C SER A 72 1.16 -5.24 5.91
N ASP A 73 1.96 -4.22 6.22
CA ASP A 73 2.54 -4.04 7.56
C ASP A 73 1.49 -3.68 8.62
N VAL A 74 0.49 -2.87 8.26
CA VAL A 74 -0.65 -2.58 9.15
C VAL A 74 -1.44 -3.85 9.44
N LEU A 75 -1.67 -4.70 8.45
CA LEU A 75 -2.36 -5.98 8.63
C LEU A 75 -1.57 -6.95 9.53
N ARG A 76 -0.24 -7.02 9.37
CA ARG A 76 0.63 -7.81 10.27
C ARG A 76 0.51 -7.31 11.71
N LEU A 77 0.52 -5.99 11.92
CA LEU A 77 0.31 -5.41 13.25
C LEU A 77 -1.09 -5.72 13.80
N CYS A 78 -2.13 -5.68 12.97
CA CYS A 78 -3.47 -6.04 13.42
C CYS A 78 -3.55 -7.50 13.90
N GLU A 79 -2.90 -8.41 13.17
CA GLU A 79 -2.76 -9.83 13.55
C GLU A 79 -1.97 -10.00 14.85
N GLU A 80 -0.88 -9.24 15.04
CA GLU A 80 -0.09 -9.21 16.29
C GLU A 80 -0.94 -8.75 17.49
N LEU A 81 -1.93 -7.89 17.28
CA LEU A 81 -2.77 -7.31 18.34
C LEU A 81 -3.96 -8.20 18.75
N LEU A 82 -4.24 -9.28 18.01
CA LEU A 82 -5.30 -10.24 18.37
C LEU A 82 -5.10 -10.80 19.79
N GLY A 83 -6.18 -10.77 20.56
CA GLY A 83 -6.22 -11.20 21.96
C GLY A 83 -5.47 -10.30 22.95
N LYS A 84 -4.84 -9.21 22.48
CA LYS A 84 -4.04 -8.28 23.30
C LYS A 84 -4.66 -6.90 23.46
N VAL A 85 -5.77 -6.64 22.75
CA VAL A 85 -6.60 -5.45 22.87
C VAL A 85 -7.78 -5.70 23.81
N ASN A 86 -8.41 -4.61 24.29
CA ASN A 86 -9.65 -4.70 25.05
C ASN A 86 -10.73 -5.41 24.21
N GLU A 87 -11.52 -6.31 24.81
CA GLU A 87 -12.58 -7.03 24.10
C GLU A 87 -13.59 -6.08 23.42
N HIS A 88 -13.85 -4.93 24.04
CA HIS A 88 -14.73 -3.91 23.50
C HIS A 88 -14.16 -3.18 22.27
N LEU A 89 -12.88 -3.39 21.95
CA LEU A 89 -12.19 -2.81 20.77
C LEU A 89 -11.95 -3.84 19.66
N ARG A 90 -12.50 -5.07 19.77
CA ARG A 90 -12.36 -6.09 18.71
C ARG A 90 -12.97 -5.63 17.39
N SER A 91 -14.09 -4.91 17.43
CA SER A 91 -14.71 -4.33 16.23
C SER A 91 -13.80 -3.31 15.56
N ASP A 92 -13.11 -2.47 16.33
CA ASP A 92 -12.19 -1.48 15.79
C ASP A 92 -10.97 -2.13 15.13
N LEU A 93 -10.46 -3.22 15.71
CA LEU A 93 -9.37 -4.01 15.13
C LEU A 93 -9.79 -4.69 13.82
N ALA A 94 -11.00 -5.24 13.76
CA ALA A 94 -11.55 -5.81 12.53
C ALA A 94 -11.73 -4.74 11.43
N VAL A 95 -12.28 -3.57 11.78
CA VAL A 95 -12.42 -2.44 10.85
C VAL A 95 -11.06 -1.97 10.34
N ALA A 96 -10.04 -1.88 11.20
CA ALA A 96 -8.68 -1.54 10.79
C ALA A 96 -8.13 -2.54 9.75
N ALA A 97 -8.37 -3.84 9.94
CA ALA A 97 -7.97 -4.87 9.00
C ALA A 97 -8.71 -4.76 7.64
N VAL A 98 -10.02 -4.54 7.65
CA VAL A 98 -10.81 -4.32 6.43
C VAL A 98 -10.31 -3.11 5.64
N LEU A 99 -10.04 -1.99 6.32
CA LEU A 99 -9.55 -0.79 5.67
C LEU A 99 -8.13 -0.96 5.10
N ALA A 100 -7.27 -1.68 5.81
CA ALA A 100 -5.92 -1.98 5.33
C ALA A 100 -5.94 -2.92 4.11
N GLU A 101 -6.82 -3.93 4.09
CA GLU A 101 -7.04 -4.79 2.91
C GLU A 101 -7.56 -4.00 1.71
N ALA A 102 -8.52 -3.11 1.94
CA ALA A 102 -9.06 -2.26 0.89
C ALA A 102 -7.97 -1.35 0.31
N ALA A 103 -7.13 -0.76 1.16
CA ALA A 103 -5.99 0.05 0.74
C ALA A 103 -4.99 -0.78 -0.10
N ALA A 104 -4.66 -2.01 0.31
CA ALA A 104 -3.80 -2.91 -0.46
C ALA A 104 -4.37 -3.19 -1.85
N ARG A 105 -5.67 -3.52 -1.95
CA ARG A 105 -6.34 -3.79 -3.23
C ARG A 105 -6.43 -2.56 -4.11
N SER A 106 -6.77 -1.40 -3.55
CA SER A 106 -6.79 -0.14 -4.30
C SER A 106 -5.40 0.20 -4.86
N ALA A 107 -4.35 0.02 -4.06
CA ALA A 107 -2.98 0.22 -4.50
C ALA A 107 -2.59 -0.72 -5.65
N ALA A 108 -3.01 -1.99 -5.59
CA ALA A 108 -2.78 -2.96 -6.66
C ALA A 108 -3.43 -2.55 -8.01
N TRP A 109 -4.62 -1.94 -7.97
CA TRP A 109 -5.25 -1.38 -9.17
C TRP A 109 -4.42 -0.24 -9.77
N ASN A 110 -3.87 0.64 -8.93
CA ASN A 110 -3.01 1.73 -9.38
C ASN A 110 -1.69 1.21 -9.98
N VAL A 111 -1.13 0.12 -9.44
CA VAL A 111 0.02 -0.57 -10.07
C VAL A 111 -0.37 -1.14 -11.43
N ALA A 112 -1.50 -1.85 -11.52
CA ALA A 112 -1.94 -2.51 -12.73
C ALA A 112 -2.16 -1.54 -13.91
N VAL A 113 -2.69 -0.35 -13.65
CA VAL A 113 -2.89 0.70 -14.67
C VAL A 113 -1.56 1.19 -15.26
N ASN A 114 -0.51 1.29 -14.45
CA ASN A 114 0.80 1.77 -14.88
C ASN A 114 1.73 0.65 -15.40
N LEU A 115 1.38 -0.62 -15.17
CA LEU A 115 2.20 -1.77 -15.52
C LEU A 115 2.54 -1.87 -17.02
N PRO A 116 1.62 -1.59 -17.97
CA PRO A 116 1.93 -1.62 -19.40
C PRO A 116 2.97 -0.58 -19.85
N LEU A 117 3.25 0.43 -19.02
CA LEU A 117 4.22 1.49 -19.31
C LEU A 117 5.66 1.09 -18.93
N VAL A 118 5.82 0.00 -18.18
CA VAL A 118 7.12 -0.53 -17.75
C VAL A 118 7.77 -1.33 -18.86
N ASP A 119 9.09 -1.39 -18.89
CA ASP A 119 9.84 -2.33 -19.73
C ASP A 119 9.31 -3.76 -19.58
N GLU A 120 9.06 -4.44 -20.71
CA GLU A 120 8.43 -5.77 -20.78
C GLU A 120 9.08 -6.78 -19.82
N GLY A 121 10.42 -6.78 -19.73
CA GLY A 121 11.17 -7.71 -18.86
C GLY A 121 10.95 -7.53 -17.36
N ARG A 122 10.26 -6.47 -16.92
CA ARG A 122 9.92 -6.24 -15.50
C ARG A 122 8.42 -6.34 -15.21
N GLN A 123 7.56 -6.34 -16.23
CA GLN A 123 6.11 -6.33 -16.06
C GLN A 123 5.63 -7.57 -15.29
N GLU A 124 6.06 -8.75 -15.70
CA GLU A 124 5.68 -10.02 -15.09
C GLU A 124 6.04 -10.05 -13.60
N SER A 125 7.31 -9.79 -13.26
CA SER A 125 7.79 -9.78 -11.87
C SER A 125 7.02 -8.80 -10.97
N ILE A 126 6.73 -7.59 -11.46
CA ILE A 126 5.96 -6.59 -10.71
C ILE A 126 4.50 -7.04 -10.54
N GLY A 127 3.91 -7.59 -11.59
CA GLY A 127 2.55 -8.12 -11.57
C GLY A 127 2.39 -9.27 -10.58
N GLU A 128 3.31 -10.24 -10.61
CA GLU A 128 3.32 -11.39 -9.70
C GLU A 128 3.52 -10.96 -8.24
N GLU A 129 4.45 -10.05 -7.97
CA GLU A 129 4.66 -9.49 -6.63
C GLU A 129 3.41 -8.79 -6.11
N THR A 130 2.79 -7.96 -6.94
CA THR A 130 1.58 -7.21 -6.59
C THR A 130 0.42 -8.18 -6.29
N ALA A 131 0.21 -9.19 -7.14
CA ALA A 131 -0.81 -10.20 -6.94
C ALA A 131 -0.57 -11.03 -5.67
N ARG A 132 0.69 -11.41 -5.40
CA ARG A 132 1.07 -12.14 -4.18
C ARG A 132 0.75 -11.32 -2.94
N LEU A 133 1.25 -10.08 -2.86
CA LEU A 133 1.03 -9.20 -1.71
C LEU A 133 -0.46 -8.91 -1.49
N THR A 134 -1.23 -8.73 -2.56
CA THR A 134 -2.68 -8.50 -2.47
C THR A 134 -3.42 -9.72 -1.91
N ARG A 135 -3.07 -10.93 -2.35
CA ARG A 135 -3.64 -12.17 -1.78
C ARG A 135 -3.28 -12.33 -0.32
N GLU A 136 -2.01 -12.14 0.04
CA GLU A 136 -1.58 -12.24 1.43
C GLU A 136 -2.27 -11.19 2.34
N ALA A 137 -2.54 -10.00 1.80
CA ALA A 137 -3.29 -8.96 2.52
C ALA A 137 -4.72 -9.41 2.81
N ALA A 138 -5.42 -9.95 1.81
CA ALA A 138 -6.77 -10.50 1.98
C ALA A 138 -6.80 -11.66 2.99
N GLU A 139 -5.83 -12.58 2.90
CA GLU A 139 -5.71 -13.70 3.83
C GLU A 139 -5.44 -13.22 5.27
N ARG A 140 -4.58 -12.22 5.47
CA ARG A 140 -4.32 -11.62 6.79
C ARG A 140 -5.57 -10.96 7.35
N ALA A 141 -6.25 -10.15 6.55
CA ALA A 141 -7.47 -9.48 6.97
C ALA A 141 -8.53 -10.49 7.43
N GLY A 142 -8.76 -11.55 6.65
CA GLY A 142 -9.68 -12.61 7.03
C GLY A 142 -9.32 -13.32 8.34
N ARG A 143 -8.02 -13.51 8.65
CA ARG A 143 -7.59 -14.06 9.94
C ARG A 143 -7.83 -13.09 11.10
N VAL A 144 -7.64 -11.78 10.90
CA VAL A 144 -7.95 -10.77 11.91
C VAL A 144 -9.45 -10.71 12.16
N GLU A 145 -10.27 -10.65 11.11
CA GLU A 145 -11.74 -10.64 11.24
C GLU A 145 -12.24 -11.88 11.99
N ALA A 146 -11.75 -13.07 11.63
CA ALA A 146 -12.10 -14.31 12.32
C ALA A 146 -11.66 -14.34 13.79
N GLY A 147 -10.53 -13.71 14.13
CA GLY A 147 -10.04 -13.58 15.51
C GLY A 147 -10.76 -12.52 16.35
N CYS A 148 -11.52 -11.63 15.71
CA CYS A 148 -12.31 -10.59 16.35
C CYS A 148 -13.79 -10.96 16.56
N ALA A 149 -14.30 -11.94 15.80
CA ALA A 149 -15.63 -12.53 15.96
C ALA A 149 -15.76 -13.35 17.24
#